data_AF-A0A2X5NSZ8-F1
#
_entry.id   AF-A0A2X5NSZ8-F1
#
_cell.length_a   1.000
_cell.length_b   1.000
_cell.length_c   1.000
_cell.angle_alpha   90.00
_cell.angle_beta   90.00
_cell.angle_gamma   90.00
#
_symmetry.space_group_name_H-M   'P 1'
#
loop_
_entity.id
_entity.type
_entity.pdbx_description
1 polymer ?
#
loop_
_entity_poly.entity_id
_entity_poly.type
_entity_poly.pdbx_seq_one_letter_code
_entity_poly.pdbx_strand_id
1 'polypeptide(L)' 'MHNDEGTPVYTIHAEVEGIAYREDFARLLAAARKEGIRFVPLSELLPETDASLPVGKIVRGHVPGREGWLGCQSLQR' A
#
# COMPACT_ATOMS: atom_id res chain seq x y z
N MET A 1 -1.81 -2.61 12.50
CA MET A 1 -2.14 -1.22 12.06
C MET A 1 -1.89 -0.21 13.18
N HIS A 2 -2.48 -0.38 14.37
CA HIS A 2 -2.33 0.59 15.48
C HIS A 2 -0.93 0.76 16.10
N ASN A 3 0.09 0.02 15.65
CA ASN A 3 1.43 0.01 16.25
C ASN A 3 2.55 0.16 15.21
N ASP A 4 2.19 0.62 14.00
CA ASP A 4 3.12 0.92 12.91
C ASP A 4 3.27 2.45 12.81
N GLU A 5 4.49 2.96 12.77
CA GLU A 5 4.78 4.40 12.65
C GLU A 5 4.68 4.89 11.19
N GLY A 6 4.59 3.96 10.22
CA GLY A 6 4.38 4.29 8.81
C GLY A 6 2.95 4.68 8.47
N THR A 7 2.72 5.17 7.24
CA THR A 7 1.36 5.36 6.73
C THR A 7 0.77 4.00 6.36
N PRO A 8 -0.28 3.51 7.06
CA PRO A 8 -0.80 2.18 6.82
C PRO A 8 -1.54 2.14 5.47
N VAL A 9 -1.03 1.33 4.53
CA VAL A 9 -1.68 1.07 3.24
C VAL A 9 -2.33 -0.32 3.28
N TYR A 10 -3.65 -0.37 3.13
CA TYR A 10 -4.39 -1.61 2.99
C TYR A 10 -4.65 -1.90 1.51
N THR A 11 -4.02 -2.95 0.96
CA THR A 11 -4.17 -3.34 -0.44
C THR A 11 -5.12 -4.52 -0.56
N ILE A 12 -6.08 -4.42 -1.49
CA ILE A 12 -7.06 -5.48 -1.77
C ILE A 12 -7.09 -5.70 -3.29
N HIS A 13 -7.00 -6.96 -3.71
CA HIS A 13 -7.19 -7.33 -5.11
C HIS A 13 -8.67 -7.56 -5.38
N ALA A 14 -9.34 -6.56 -5.95
CA ALA A 14 -10.79 -6.60 -6.17
C ALA A 14 -11.23 -7.44 -7.39
N GLU A 15 -10.29 -8.03 -8.16
CA GLU A 15 -10.62 -8.69 -9.43
C GLU A 15 -11.28 -10.07 -9.26
N VAL A 16 -10.93 -10.84 -8.22
CA VAL A 16 -11.48 -12.19 -7.96
C VAL A 16 -12.71 -12.14 -7.04
N GLU A 17 -12.82 -11.11 -6.20
CA GLU A 17 -13.83 -10.99 -5.13
C GLU A 17 -14.91 -9.94 -5.38
N GLY A 18 -14.80 -9.14 -6.46
CA GLY A 18 -15.63 -7.96 -6.72
C GLY A 18 -17.14 -8.22 -6.89
N ILE A 19 -17.58 -9.48 -7.03
CA ILE A 19 -18.99 -9.86 -7.07
C ILE A 19 -19.41 -10.60 -5.80
N ALA A 20 -18.66 -11.62 -5.38
CA ALA A 20 -19.01 -12.47 -4.24
C ALA A 20 -18.93 -11.73 -2.88
N TYR A 21 -17.96 -10.84 -2.72
CA TYR A 21 -17.70 -10.13 -1.46
C TYR A 21 -18.00 -8.64 -1.53
N ARG A 22 -18.78 -8.22 -2.52
CA ARG A 22 -19.20 -6.82 -2.67
C ARG A 22 -19.84 -6.26 -1.40
N GLU A 23 -20.69 -7.05 -0.76
CA GLU A 23 -21.38 -6.64 0.47
C GLU A 23 -20.42 -6.54 1.66
N ASP A 24 -19.50 -7.49 1.79
CA ASP A 24 -18.44 -7.44 2.79
C ASP A 24 -17.55 -6.22 2.62
N PHE A 25 -17.16 -5.93 1.38
CA PHE A 25 -16.37 -4.74 1.07
C PHE A 25 -17.12 -3.47 1.42
N ALA A 26 -18.42 -3.37 1.10
CA ALA A 26 -19.24 -2.23 1.50
C ALA A 26 -19.33 -2.08 3.03
N ARG A 27 -19.47 -3.19 3.78
CA ARG A 27 -19.46 -3.17 5.25
C ARG A 27 -18.13 -2.69 5.82
N LEU A 28 -17.02 -3.16 5.25
CA LEU A 28 -15.67 -2.72 5.63
C LEU A 28 -15.52 -1.20 5.46
N LEU A 29 -15.91 -0.66 4.30
CA LEU A 29 -15.84 0.78 4.02
C LEU A 29 -16.71 1.60 4.99
N ALA A 30 -17.91 1.10 5.33
CA ALA A 30 -18.79 1.76 6.29
C ALA A 30 -18.21 1.77 7.72
N ALA A 31 -17.60 0.66 8.16
CA ALA A 31 -16.92 0.58 9.44
C ALA A 31 -15.71 1.54 9.50
N ALA A 32 -14.88 1.55 8.47
CA ALA A 32 -13.73 2.46 8.39
C ALA A 32 -14.14 3.94 8.48
N ARG A 33 -15.23 4.34 7.81
CA ARG A 33 -15.76 5.71 7.93
C ARG A 33 -16.23 6.05 9.34
N LYS A 34 -16.86 5.09 10.06
CA LYS A 34 -17.27 5.29 11.46
C LYS A 34 -16.09 5.50 12.40
N GLU A 35 -14.96 4.85 12.11
CA GLU A 35 -13.69 5.03 12.82
C GLU A 35 -12.94 6.32 12.40
N GLY A 36 -13.53 7.15 11.53
CA GLY A 36 -12.92 8.41 11.08
C GLY A 36 -11.81 8.25 10.04
N ILE A 37 -11.67 7.07 9.43
CA ILE A 37 -10.68 6.83 8.37
C ILE A 37 -11.10 7.61 7.12
N ARG A 38 -10.16 8.39 6.58
CA ARG A 38 -10.32 9.11 5.31
C ARG A 38 -9.72 8.30 4.17
N PHE A 39 -10.51 8.11 3.12
CA PHE A 39 -10.04 7.52 1.87
C PHE A 39 -9.52 8.64 0.98
N VAL A 40 -8.23 8.59 0.66
CA VAL A 40 -7.56 9.53 -0.24
C VAL A 40 -6.82 8.74 -1.33
N PRO A 41 -6.72 9.27 -2.56
CA PRO A 41 -5.78 8.73 -3.53
C PRO A 41 -4.35 8.82 -2.97
N LEU A 42 -3.50 7.85 -3.29
CA LEU A 42 -2.12 7.81 -2.79
C LEU A 42 -1.32 9.07 -3.14
N SER A 43 -1.67 9.76 -4.23
CA SER A 43 -1.06 11.03 -4.62
C SER A 43 -1.21 12.14 -3.58
N GLU A 44 -2.29 12.14 -2.79
CA GLU A 44 -2.49 13.12 -1.72
C GLU A 44 -1.57 12.87 -0.51
N LEU A 45 -0.92 11.69 -0.45
CA LEU A 45 0.08 11.37 0.58
C LEU A 45 1.49 11.76 0.16
N LEU A 46 1.67 12.21 -1.08
CA LEU A 46 2.97 12.66 -1.59
C LEU A 46 3.20 14.13 -1.23
N PRO A 47 4.46 14.54 -1.03
CA PRO A 47 4.80 15.95 -0.94
C PRO A 47 4.41 16.68 -2.25
N GLU A 48 4.14 17.98 -2.17
CA GLU A 48 3.81 18.81 -3.35
C GLU A 48 4.93 18.83 -4.40
N THR A 49 6.18 18.56 -3.96
CA THR A 49 7.33 18.49 -4.85
C THR A 49 8.14 17.24 -4.56
N ASP A 50 8.68 16.66 -5.62
CA ASP A 50 9.47 15.43 -5.55
C ASP A 50 10.90 15.67 -5.05
N ALA A 51 11.27 16.93 -4.77
CA ALA A 51 12.62 17.33 -4.38
C ALA A 51 13.09 16.68 -3.06
N SER A 52 12.15 16.31 -2.17
CA SER A 52 12.43 15.62 -0.92
C SER A 52 12.36 14.09 -1.03
N LEU A 53 11.90 13.55 -2.15
CA LEU A 53 11.76 12.12 -2.34
C LEU A 53 13.14 11.48 -2.65
N PRO A 54 13.50 10.38 -1.97
CA PRO A 54 14.76 9.73 -2.23
C PRO A 54 14.75 9.04 -3.60
N VAL A 55 15.84 9.20 -4.36
CA VAL A 55 16.04 8.45 -5.60
C VAL A 55 16.38 7.01 -5.26
N GLY A 56 15.62 6.06 -5.81
CA GLY A 56 15.86 4.63 -5.67
C GLY A 56 16.23 3.97 -6.98
N LYS A 57 16.94 2.85 -6.91
CA LYS A 57 17.16 1.93 -8.03
C LYS A 57 16.40 0.63 -7.81
N ILE A 58 15.87 0.08 -8.89
CA ILE A 58 15.35 -1.28 -8.88
C ILE A 58 16.51 -2.24 -9.17
N VAL A 59 16.78 -3.13 -8.23
CA VAL A 59 17.83 -4.14 -8.30
C VAL A 59 17.24 -5.53 -8.17
N ARG A 60 17.95 -6.55 -8.63
CA ARG A 60 17.56 -7.93 -8.32
C ARG A 60 17.97 -8.27 -6.89
N GLY A 61 17.02 -8.75 -6.10
CA GLY A 61 17.27 -9.23 -4.75
C GLY A 61 16.60 -10.58 -4.49
N HIS A 62 16.87 -11.16 -3.33
CA HIS A 62 16.25 -12.40 -2.86
C HIS A 62 15.58 -12.12 -1.50
N VAL A 63 14.46 -12.78 -1.24
CA VAL A 63 13.73 -12.66 0.03
C VAL A 63 13.63 -14.04 0.66
N PRO A 64 14.04 -14.22 1.93
CA PRO A 64 13.96 -15.51 2.61
C PRO A 64 12.56 -16.13 2.51
N GLY A 65 12.49 -17.42 2.18
CA GLY A 65 11.23 -18.14 2.00
C GLY A 65 10.57 -17.97 0.62
N ARG A 66 11.21 -17.27 -0.33
CA ARG A 66 10.74 -17.17 -1.72
C ARG A 66 11.81 -17.65 -2.68
N GLU A 67 11.42 -18.57 -3.57
CA GLU A 67 12.26 -19.03 -4.66
C GLU A 67 12.43 -17.97 -5.76
N GLY A 68 13.63 -17.94 -6.35
CA GLY A 68 14.01 -17.00 -7.39
C GLY A 68 14.25 -15.55 -6.92
N TRP A 69 14.55 -14.67 -7.89
CA TRP A 69 14.82 -13.26 -7.63
C TRP A 69 13.55 -12.39 -7.68
N LEU A 70 13.61 -11.26 -6.99
CA LEU A 70 12.62 -10.20 -6.96
C LEU A 70 13.22 -8.88 -7.45
N GLY A 71 12.38 -8.01 -7.99
CA GLY A 71 12.71 -6.60 -8.08
C GLY A 71 12.62 -5.96 -6.71
N CYS A 72 13.76 -5.50 -6.17
CA CYS A 72 13.87 -4.85 -4.89
C CYS A 72 14.26 -3.39 -5.07
N GLN A 73 13.75 -2.50 -4.22
CA GLN A 73 14.20 -1.11 -4.16
C GLN A 73 15.50 -1.00 -3.34
N SER A 74 16.45 -0.23 -3.85
CA SER A 74 17.67 0.17 -3.15
C SER A 74 17.81 1.69 -3.22
N LEU A 75 18.08 2.36 -2.09
CA LEU A 75 18.30 3.81 -2.08
C LEU A 75 19.61 4.15 -2.81
N GLN A 76 19.54 5.10 -3.74
CA GLN A 76 20.72 5.68 -4.36
C GLN A 76 21.28 6.72 -3.38
N ARG A 77 22.50 6.48 -2.88
CA ARG A 77 23.26 7.50 -2.14
C ARG A 77 23.75 8.60 -3.06
#